data_AF-A0A0E2H539-F1
#
_entry.id   AF-A0A0E2H539-F1
#
_cell.length_a   1.000
_cell.length_b   1.000
_cell.length_c   1.000
_cell.angle_alpha   90.00
_cell.angle_beta   90.00
_cell.angle_gamma   90.00
#
_symmetry.space_group_name_H-M   'P 1'
#
loop_
_entity.id
_entity.type
_entity.pdbx_description
1 polymer ?
#
loop_
_entity_poly.entity_id
_entity_poly.type
_entity_poly.pdbx_seq_one_letter_code
_entity_poly.pdbx_strand_id
1 'polypeptide(L)'
;MNEREKIIQLWFEMWLTKQDLGIDNIFTEDVIYTESWSPQYNNRQIVKHWFQEWNTRGKVVVWEIKQFFHKENTTIVEWYFKNEMNNGNIEEFDGISLVEWTKDDKIKSLKEFGCNLNNYNPYEHSDQSEFVERFPELSLFYRLFSPLNSEMICIFPYFCPYAESAREIRGIFVALHINNWFSEPILI
;
A
#
# COMPACT_ATOMS: atom_id res chain seq x y z
N MET A 1 -14.83 -3.14 -23.60
CA MET A 1 -14.28 -2.41 -22.46
C MET A 1 -15.41 -1.62 -21.82
N ASN A 2 -15.74 -1.96 -20.58
CA ASN A 2 -16.78 -1.33 -19.78
C ASN A 2 -16.39 0.13 -19.43
N GLU A 3 -17.35 1.03 -19.26
CA GLU A 3 -17.07 2.42 -18.84
C GLU A 3 -16.25 2.49 -17.54
N ARG A 4 -16.53 1.59 -16.59
CA ARG A 4 -15.75 1.48 -15.34
C ARG A 4 -14.28 1.11 -15.59
N GLU A 5 -14.01 0.23 -16.54
CA GLU A 5 -12.64 -0.14 -16.91
C GLU A 5 -11.92 1.05 -17.56
N LYS A 6 -12.60 1.82 -18.41
CA LYS A 6 -12.06 3.06 -19.01
C LYS A 6 -11.71 4.09 -17.95
N ILE A 7 -12.55 4.24 -16.92
CA ILE A 7 -12.29 5.17 -15.81
C ILE A 7 -11.06 4.74 -15.00
N ILE A 8 -10.91 3.45 -14.69
CA ILE A 8 -9.72 2.92 -14.01
C ILE A 8 -8.47 3.12 -14.86
N GLN A 9 -8.55 2.81 -16.16
CA GLN A 9 -7.43 3.03 -17.08
C GLN A 9 -7.06 4.50 -17.18
N LEU A 10 -8.05 5.40 -17.23
CA LEU A 10 -7.82 6.85 -17.22
C LEU A 10 -7.10 7.27 -15.94
N TRP A 11 -7.50 6.75 -14.77
CA TRP A 11 -6.80 7.00 -13.52
C TRP A 11 -5.33 6.55 -13.56
N PHE A 12 -5.05 5.35 -14.07
CA PHE A 12 -3.68 4.84 -14.18
C PHE A 12 -2.85 5.64 -15.21
N GLU A 13 -3.48 6.03 -16.32
CA GLU A 13 -2.86 6.87 -17.35
C GLU A 13 -2.46 8.24 -16.81
N MET A 14 -3.26 8.85 -15.93
CA MET A 14 -2.90 10.11 -15.27
C MET A 14 -1.59 9.97 -14.49
N TRP A 15 -1.35 8.84 -13.83
CA TRP A 15 -0.09 8.57 -13.12
C TRP A 15 1.10 8.36 -14.05
N LEU A 16 0.90 7.62 -15.14
CA LEU A 16 1.94 7.39 -16.15
C LEU A 16 2.35 8.69 -16.86
N THR A 17 1.38 9.55 -17.16
CA THR A 17 1.59 10.83 -17.87
C THR A 17 1.87 12.01 -16.94
N LYS A 18 1.68 11.83 -15.63
CA LYS A 18 1.73 12.89 -14.61
C LYS A 18 0.75 14.04 -14.87
N GLN A 19 -0.34 13.78 -15.58
CA GLN A 19 -1.29 14.79 -16.01
C GLN A 19 -2.66 14.53 -15.39
N ASP A 20 -3.27 15.56 -14.79
CA ASP A 20 -4.69 15.51 -14.43
C ASP A 20 -5.52 15.61 -15.73
N LEU A 21 -6.11 14.48 -16.14
CA LEU A 21 -6.96 14.35 -17.32
C LEU A 21 -8.47 14.45 -16.96
N GLY A 22 -8.82 14.93 -15.77
CA GLY A 22 -10.19 15.00 -15.26
C GLY A 22 -10.47 14.19 -14.00
N ILE A 23 -9.63 14.32 -12.95
CA ILE A 23 -9.86 13.70 -11.63
C ILE A 23 -11.25 14.07 -11.08
N ASP A 24 -11.73 15.30 -11.32
CA ASP A 24 -13.06 15.77 -10.90
C ASP A 24 -14.23 15.02 -11.56
N ASN A 25 -13.99 14.40 -12.72
CA ASN A 25 -15.01 13.67 -13.46
C ASN A 25 -15.15 12.22 -12.99
N ILE A 26 -14.06 11.62 -12.52
CA ILE A 26 -14.00 10.18 -12.19
C ILE A 26 -14.25 9.90 -10.71
N PHE A 27 -13.94 10.83 -9.80
CA PHE A 27 -14.16 10.64 -8.37
C PHE A 27 -15.36 11.43 -7.85
N THR A 28 -16.06 10.85 -6.87
CA THR A 28 -16.99 11.63 -6.04
C THR A 28 -16.23 12.65 -5.20
N GLU A 29 -16.91 13.70 -4.75
CA GLU A 29 -16.30 14.72 -3.89
C GLU A 29 -15.84 14.12 -2.55
N ASP A 30 -16.62 13.17 -2.02
CA ASP A 30 -16.43 12.44 -0.77
C ASP A 30 -15.67 11.10 -0.92
N VAL A 31 -14.89 10.93 -1.99
CA VAL A 31 -14.15 9.69 -2.23
C VAL A 31 -13.26 9.31 -1.03
N ILE A 32 -13.26 8.02 -0.68
CA ILE A 32 -12.28 7.43 0.22
C ILE A 32 -11.24 6.63 -0.59
N TYR A 33 -10.02 7.15 -0.68
CA TYR A 33 -8.88 6.47 -1.31
C TYR A 33 -7.96 5.91 -0.23
N THR A 34 -7.60 4.63 -0.29
CA THR A 34 -6.67 3.99 0.66
C THR A 34 -5.52 3.34 -0.11
N GLU A 35 -4.30 3.80 0.13
CA GLU A 35 -3.08 3.25 -0.46
C GLU A 35 -2.72 1.88 0.16
N SER A 36 -1.92 1.12 -0.57
CA SER A 36 -1.45 -0.23 -0.21
C SER A 36 -0.71 -0.32 1.12
N TRP A 37 -0.14 0.78 1.61
CA TRP A 37 0.62 0.84 2.86
C TRP A 37 -0.07 1.60 3.99
N SER A 38 -1.41 1.76 3.92
CA SER A 38 -2.29 2.37 4.93
C SER A 38 -2.60 3.88 4.85
N PRO A 39 -1.90 4.77 4.09
CA PRO A 39 -2.38 6.13 3.92
C PRO A 39 -3.82 6.15 3.38
N GLN A 40 -4.62 7.08 3.90
CA GLN A 40 -6.01 7.23 3.50
C GLN A 40 -6.34 8.72 3.25
N TYR A 41 -6.99 8.96 2.13
CA TYR A 41 -7.45 10.27 1.68
C TYR A 41 -8.97 10.29 1.68
N ASN A 42 -9.54 11.24 2.42
CA ASN A 42 -10.97 11.23 2.77
C ASN A 42 -11.84 12.18 1.92
N ASN A 43 -11.29 12.73 0.83
CA ASN A 43 -12.03 13.49 -0.16
C ASN A 43 -11.18 13.69 -1.42
N ARG A 44 -11.84 14.13 -2.49
CA ARG A 44 -11.22 14.35 -3.81
C ARG A 44 -10.13 15.44 -3.78
N GLN A 45 -10.30 16.48 -2.97
CA GLN A 45 -9.32 17.56 -2.89
C GLN A 45 -7.97 17.05 -2.38
N ILE A 46 -7.97 16.18 -1.36
CA ILE A 46 -6.76 15.57 -0.82
C ILE A 46 -6.15 14.59 -1.83
N VAL A 47 -6.98 13.79 -2.53
CA VAL A 47 -6.49 12.91 -3.61
C VAL A 47 -5.77 13.70 -4.70
N LYS A 48 -6.33 14.84 -5.13
CA LYS A 48 -5.69 15.74 -6.12
C LYS A 48 -4.38 16.32 -5.59
N HIS A 49 -4.36 16.74 -4.33
CA HIS A 49 -3.15 17.26 -3.71
C HIS A 49 -2.05 16.19 -3.67
N TRP A 50 -2.37 14.97 -3.23
CA TRP A 50 -1.46 13.84 -3.24
C TRP A 50 -0.96 13.51 -4.66
N PHE A 51 -1.85 13.45 -5.64
CA PHE A 51 -1.47 13.22 -7.05
C PHE A 51 -0.44 14.25 -7.53
N GLN A 52 -0.67 15.53 -7.26
CA GLN A 52 0.26 16.60 -7.66
C GLN A 52 1.59 16.51 -6.93
N GLU A 53 1.54 16.30 -5.62
CA GLU A 53 2.69 16.31 -4.72
C GLU A 53 3.59 15.10 -4.97
N TRP A 54 3.02 13.89 -5.04
CA TRP A 54 3.76 12.66 -5.29
C TRP A 54 4.51 12.70 -6.63
N ASN A 55 3.89 13.27 -7.67
CA ASN A 55 4.50 13.42 -9.00
C ASN A 55 5.73 14.36 -9.02
N THR A 56 5.99 15.11 -7.94
CA THR A 56 7.23 15.87 -7.73
C THR A 56 8.36 15.02 -7.14
N ARG A 57 8.04 13.92 -6.44
CA ARG A 57 8.99 13.04 -5.73
C ARG A 57 9.52 11.89 -6.58
N GLY A 58 8.74 11.45 -7.55
CA GLY A 58 9.06 10.30 -8.39
C GLY A 58 8.21 10.25 -9.65
N LYS A 59 8.25 9.12 -10.36
CA LYS A 59 7.41 8.84 -11.52
C LYS A 59 6.92 7.41 -11.48
N VAL A 60 5.68 7.19 -11.90
CA VAL A 60 5.21 5.84 -12.23
C VAL A 60 5.75 5.49 -13.61
N VAL A 61 6.45 4.36 -13.70
CA VAL A 61 7.07 3.88 -14.94
C VAL A 61 6.19 2.84 -15.61
N VAL A 62 5.55 1.98 -14.81
CA VAL A 62 4.61 0.96 -15.28
C VAL A 62 3.43 0.87 -14.33
N TRP A 63 2.23 0.76 -14.90
CA TRP A 63 1.02 0.39 -14.18
C TRP A 63 0.16 -0.48 -15.10
N GLU A 64 0.56 -1.73 -15.24
CA GLU A 64 -0.01 -2.67 -16.21
C GLU A 64 -1.21 -3.39 -15.61
N ILE A 65 -2.36 -3.30 -16.27
CA ILE A 65 -3.57 -4.02 -15.88
C ILE A 65 -3.51 -5.44 -16.43
N LYS A 66 -3.64 -6.43 -15.54
CA LYS A 66 -3.67 -7.85 -15.90
C LYS A 66 -5.10 -8.31 -16.22
N GLN A 67 -6.05 -8.02 -15.34
CA GLN A 67 -7.45 -8.44 -15.49
C GLN A 67 -8.40 -7.63 -14.61
N PHE A 68 -9.69 -7.69 -14.95
CA PHE A 68 -10.78 -7.08 -14.20
C PHE A 68 -11.79 -8.14 -13.73
N PHE A 69 -12.35 -7.92 -12.55
CA PHE A 69 -13.49 -8.67 -12.02
C PHE A 69 -14.58 -7.69 -11.62
N HIS A 70 -15.83 -8.00 -11.97
CA HIS A 70 -16.97 -7.14 -11.67
C HIS A 70 -18.03 -7.88 -10.86
N LYS A 71 -18.56 -7.21 -9.84
CA LYS A 71 -19.72 -7.66 -9.10
C LYS A 71 -20.54 -6.45 -8.65
N GLU A 72 -21.77 -6.33 -9.14
CA GLU A 72 -22.70 -5.25 -8.79
C GLU A 72 -22.08 -3.85 -8.97
N ASN A 73 -21.87 -3.10 -7.89
CA ASN A 73 -21.25 -1.78 -7.86
C ASN A 73 -19.76 -1.83 -7.47
N THR A 74 -19.11 -2.98 -7.64
CA THR A 74 -17.70 -3.18 -7.30
C THR A 74 -16.92 -3.68 -8.52
N THR A 75 -15.71 -3.14 -8.69
CA THR A 75 -14.70 -3.67 -9.62
C THR A 75 -13.44 -3.99 -8.83
N ILE A 76 -12.86 -5.16 -9.08
CA ILE A 76 -11.48 -5.47 -8.69
C ILE A 76 -10.64 -5.42 -9.95
N VAL A 77 -9.51 -4.72 -9.90
CA VAL A 77 -8.51 -4.71 -10.98
C VAL A 77 -7.21 -5.29 -10.43
N GLU A 78 -6.67 -6.30 -11.10
CA GLU A 78 -5.33 -6.81 -10.83
C GLU A 78 -4.32 -6.11 -11.74
N TRP A 79 -3.19 -5.73 -11.17
CA TRP A 79 -2.16 -5.00 -11.88
C TRP A 79 -0.75 -5.32 -11.39
N TYR A 80 0.22 -4.94 -12.22
CA TYR A 80 1.63 -4.84 -11.89
C TYR A 80 2.03 -3.36 -11.88
N PHE A 81 2.81 -2.93 -10.88
CA PHE A 81 3.20 -1.55 -10.69
C PHE A 81 4.72 -1.40 -10.54
N LYS A 82 5.26 -0.34 -11.12
CA LYS A 82 6.65 0.07 -10.98
C LYS A 82 6.77 1.59 -10.90
N ASN A 83 7.48 2.08 -9.89
CA ASN A 83 7.89 3.48 -9.81
C ASN A 83 9.40 3.65 -9.79
N GLU A 84 9.83 4.89 -10.03
CA GLU A 84 11.20 5.35 -9.81
C GLU A 84 11.14 6.68 -9.07
N MET A 85 11.71 6.71 -7.87
CA MET A 85 11.82 7.90 -7.03
C MET A 85 13.04 8.74 -7.44
N ASN A 86 13.00 10.05 -7.18
CA ASN A 86 14.08 10.97 -7.56
C ASN A 86 15.43 10.65 -6.88
N ASN A 87 15.41 9.92 -5.77
CA ASN A 87 16.62 9.45 -5.08
C ASN A 87 17.20 8.15 -5.68
N GLY A 88 16.62 7.62 -6.75
CA GLY A 88 17.04 6.38 -7.42
C GLY A 88 16.40 5.11 -6.86
N ASN A 89 15.57 5.20 -5.82
CA ASN A 89 14.83 4.03 -5.32
C ASN A 89 13.79 3.58 -6.35
N ILE A 90 13.65 2.27 -6.51
CA ILE A 90 12.67 1.63 -7.38
C ILE A 90 11.79 0.75 -6.52
N GLU A 91 10.48 0.93 -6.61
CA GLU A 91 9.49 0.04 -6.01
C GLU A 91 8.76 -0.68 -7.12
N GLU A 92 8.62 -2.00 -6.97
CA GLU A 92 8.02 -2.87 -7.98
C GLU A 92 7.27 -4.01 -7.28
N PHE A 93 5.97 -4.14 -7.57
CA PHE A 93 5.11 -5.11 -6.91
C PHE A 93 3.82 -5.37 -7.72
N ASP A 94 3.21 -6.52 -7.46
CA ASP A 94 1.87 -6.84 -7.94
C ASP A 94 0.83 -6.30 -6.96
N GLY A 95 -0.39 -6.07 -7.43
CA GLY A 95 -1.44 -5.59 -6.56
C GLY A 95 -2.83 -5.75 -7.13
N ILE A 96 -3.80 -5.42 -6.27
CA ILE A 96 -5.19 -5.26 -6.67
C ILE A 96 -5.72 -3.92 -6.17
N SER A 97 -6.59 -3.29 -6.95
CA SER A 97 -7.44 -2.20 -6.46
C SER A 97 -8.88 -2.69 -6.35
N LEU A 98 -9.48 -2.52 -5.17
CA LEU A 98 -10.90 -2.70 -4.91
C LEU A 98 -11.58 -1.35 -5.08
N VAL A 99 -12.45 -1.25 -6.09
CA VAL A 99 -13.12 -0.01 -6.49
C VAL A 99 -14.62 -0.13 -6.27
N GLU A 100 -15.19 0.77 -5.49
CA GLU A 100 -16.64 0.92 -5.31
C GLU A 100 -17.18 2.09 -6.13
N TRP A 101 -18.31 1.86 -6.77
CA TRP A 101 -18.93 2.78 -7.72
C TRP A 101 -20.24 3.35 -7.19
N THR A 102 -20.52 4.59 -7.59
CA THR A 102 -21.86 5.17 -7.53
C THR A 102 -22.76 4.61 -8.64
N LYS A 103 -24.04 5.00 -8.63
CA LYS A 103 -24.99 4.62 -9.69
C LYS A 103 -24.68 5.27 -11.04
N ASP A 104 -23.99 6.41 -11.03
CA ASP A 104 -23.52 7.18 -12.20
C ASP A 104 -22.06 6.86 -12.55
N ASP A 105 -21.53 5.72 -12.07
CA ASP A 105 -20.18 5.21 -12.39
C ASP A 105 -19.03 6.15 -12.01
N LYS A 106 -19.18 6.93 -10.93
CA LYS A 106 -18.05 7.60 -10.27
C LYS A 106 -17.44 6.69 -9.21
N ILE A 107 -16.13 6.81 -9.02
CA ILE A 107 -15.40 6.12 -7.97
C ILE A 107 -15.77 6.78 -6.63
N LYS A 108 -16.45 6.00 -5.78
CA LYS A 108 -16.79 6.35 -4.40
C LYS A 108 -15.70 5.91 -3.42
N SER A 109 -15.07 4.77 -3.68
CA SER A 109 -13.91 4.31 -2.91
C SER A 109 -12.95 3.55 -3.79
N LEU A 110 -11.66 3.70 -3.53
CA LEU A 110 -10.58 2.94 -4.15
C LEU A 110 -9.60 2.53 -3.05
N LYS A 111 -9.43 1.23 -2.87
CA LYS A 111 -8.47 0.67 -1.90
C LYS A 111 -7.49 -0.25 -2.59
N GLU A 112 -6.21 -0.03 -2.34
CA GLU A 112 -5.13 -0.78 -2.96
C GLU A 112 -4.53 -1.80 -1.99
N PHE A 113 -4.11 -2.93 -2.54
CA PHE A 113 -3.39 -3.98 -1.82
C PHE A 113 -2.16 -4.36 -2.65
N GLY A 114 -0.99 -4.39 -2.01
CA GLY A 114 0.27 -4.77 -2.66
C GLY A 114 0.73 -6.18 -2.29
N CYS A 115 1.45 -6.81 -3.20
CA CYS A 115 2.07 -8.13 -3.08
C CYS A 115 3.46 -8.11 -3.71
N ASN A 116 4.49 -8.45 -2.93
CA ASN A 116 5.86 -8.49 -3.44
C ASN A 116 6.00 -9.53 -4.56
N LEU A 117 6.85 -9.24 -5.54
CA LEU A 117 7.13 -10.14 -6.68
C LEU A 117 7.92 -11.39 -6.28
N ASN A 118 8.81 -11.26 -5.29
CA ASN A 118 9.69 -12.33 -4.85
C ASN A 118 8.93 -13.35 -4.00
N ASN A 119 8.21 -14.23 -4.70
CA ASN A 119 7.66 -15.43 -4.12
C ASN A 119 8.80 -16.43 -3.89
N TYR A 120 8.95 -16.90 -2.66
CA TYR A 120 9.85 -18.00 -2.33
C TYR A 120 9.06 -19.06 -1.58
N ASN A 121 9.44 -20.32 -1.78
CA ASN A 121 8.91 -21.40 -0.97
C ASN A 121 9.83 -21.55 0.25
N PRO A 122 9.38 -21.23 1.48
CA PRO A 122 10.23 -21.36 2.67
C PRO A 122 10.64 -22.82 2.95
N TYR A 123 10.07 -23.80 2.24
CA TYR A 123 10.41 -25.22 2.34
C TYR A 123 11.03 -25.78 1.06
N GLU A 124 11.56 -24.93 0.17
CA GLU A 124 12.11 -25.39 -1.11
C GLU A 124 13.29 -26.38 -0.94
N HIS A 125 14.09 -26.19 0.10
CA HIS A 125 15.33 -26.94 0.30
C HIS A 125 15.25 -27.98 1.43
N SER A 126 14.31 -27.85 2.38
CA SER A 126 14.13 -28.82 3.47
C SER A 126 12.77 -28.68 4.18
N ASP A 127 12.45 -29.63 5.07
CA ASP A 127 11.32 -29.53 6.00
C ASP A 127 11.51 -28.45 7.08
N GLN A 128 12.70 -27.87 7.21
CA GLN A 128 12.94 -26.69 8.05
C GLN A 128 12.64 -25.41 7.25
N SER A 129 11.78 -24.56 7.83
CA SER A 129 11.35 -23.28 7.26
C SER A 129 12.52 -22.28 7.14
N GLU A 130 12.81 -21.84 5.92
CA GLU A 130 13.72 -20.72 5.60
C GLU A 130 12.99 -19.37 5.59
N PHE A 131 11.91 -19.24 6.37
CA PHE A 131 11.12 -18.03 6.44
C PHE A 131 11.96 -16.81 6.86
N VAL A 132 11.91 -15.77 6.03
CA VAL A 132 12.56 -14.48 6.27
C VAL A 132 11.58 -13.53 6.95
N GLU A 133 11.85 -13.26 8.23
CA GLU A 133 11.12 -12.28 9.04
C GLU A 133 11.36 -10.85 8.53
N ARG A 134 10.28 -10.12 8.21
CA ARG A 134 10.38 -8.77 7.61
C ARG A 134 10.50 -7.63 8.62
N PHE A 135 10.09 -7.85 9.86
CA PHE A 135 10.10 -6.83 10.93
C PHE A 135 10.77 -7.39 12.19
N PRO A 136 12.08 -7.71 12.14
CA PRO A 136 12.78 -8.31 13.27
C PRO A 136 12.72 -7.44 14.55
N GLU A 137 12.64 -6.12 14.42
CA GLU A 137 12.48 -5.17 15.53
C GLU A 137 11.12 -5.29 16.23
N LEU A 138 10.04 -5.48 15.47
CA LEU A 138 8.72 -5.76 16.03
C LEU A 138 8.71 -7.16 16.65
N SER A 139 9.44 -8.09 16.04
CA SER A 139 9.54 -9.45 16.55
C SER A 139 10.24 -9.55 17.88
N LEU A 140 11.34 -8.82 18.05
CA LEU A 140 12.02 -8.76 19.34
C LEU A 140 11.08 -8.25 20.44
N PHE A 141 10.30 -7.19 20.14
CA PHE A 141 9.29 -6.68 21.05
C PHE A 141 8.25 -7.76 21.39
N TYR A 142 7.63 -8.39 20.39
CA TYR A 142 6.61 -9.40 20.65
C TYR A 142 7.16 -10.67 21.31
N ARG A 143 8.38 -11.13 21.01
CA ARG A 143 9.02 -12.25 21.70
C ARG A 143 9.29 -11.96 23.18
N LEU A 144 9.54 -10.69 23.53
CA LEU A 144 9.75 -10.27 24.91
C LEU A 144 8.43 -10.15 25.71
N PHE A 145 7.30 -9.91 25.02
CA PHE A 145 6.01 -9.59 25.67
C PHE A 145 4.85 -10.53 25.32
N SER A 146 5.04 -11.53 24.47
CA SER A 146 4.01 -12.48 24.02
C SER A 146 4.59 -13.89 23.81
N PRO A 147 3.85 -14.97 24.18
CA PRO A 147 4.27 -16.36 23.97
C PRO A 147 4.09 -16.85 22.51
N LEU A 148 3.91 -15.96 21.54
CA LEU A 148 3.68 -16.32 20.14
C LEU A 148 5.00 -16.71 19.44
N ASN A 149 4.93 -17.72 18.57
CA ASN A 149 6.03 -18.11 17.70
C ASN A 149 6.34 -17.00 16.66
N SER A 150 7.60 -16.91 16.20
CA SER A 150 8.09 -15.86 15.29
C SER A 150 7.30 -15.75 13.98
N GLU A 151 6.81 -16.87 13.45
CA GLU A 151 5.99 -16.87 12.23
C GLU A 151 4.61 -16.20 12.45
N MET A 152 4.01 -16.34 13.65
CA MET A 152 2.73 -15.71 14.00
C MET A 152 2.88 -14.20 14.25
N ILE A 153 4.05 -13.79 14.73
CA ILE A 153 4.40 -12.40 15.00
C ILE A 153 4.45 -11.56 13.72
N CYS A 154 4.86 -12.14 12.59
CA CYS A 154 4.95 -11.44 11.30
C CYS A 154 3.58 -11.09 10.69
N ILE A 155 2.49 -11.70 11.14
CA ILE A 155 1.13 -11.41 10.67
C ILE A 155 0.49 -10.28 11.50
N PHE A 156 0.93 -10.08 12.74
CA PHE A 156 0.36 -9.11 13.66
C PHE A 156 0.44 -7.64 13.20
N PRO A 157 1.53 -7.16 12.56
CA PRO A 157 1.61 -5.82 11.98
C PRO A 157 0.60 -5.59 10.85
N TYR A 158 0.08 -6.65 10.23
CA TYR A 158 -0.98 -6.55 9.21
C TYR A 158 -2.39 -6.47 9.82
N PHE A 159 -2.55 -6.75 11.12
CA PHE A 159 -3.82 -6.65 11.85
C PHE A 159 -3.93 -5.41 12.75
N CYS A 160 -2.82 -4.76 13.09
CA CYS A 160 -2.78 -3.55 13.90
C CYS A 160 -2.36 -2.36 13.01
N PRO A 161 -3.03 -1.18 13.04
CA PRO A 161 -2.60 -0.04 12.26
C PRO A 161 -1.14 0.28 12.58
N TYR A 162 -0.26 0.19 11.58
CA TYR A 162 1.20 0.33 11.73
C TYR A 162 1.59 1.56 12.59
N ALA A 163 0.86 2.67 12.44
CA ALA A 163 1.03 3.90 13.21
C ALA A 163 0.74 3.77 14.72
N GLU A 164 -0.26 2.99 15.13
CA GLU A 164 -0.58 2.76 16.55
C GLU A 164 0.46 1.85 17.19
N SER A 165 0.79 0.73 16.53
CA SER A 165 1.82 -0.19 17.00
C SER A 165 3.19 0.46 17.12
N ALA A 166 3.64 1.23 16.12
CA ALA A 166 4.96 1.87 16.16
C ALA A 166 5.05 3.01 17.20
N ARG A 167 3.93 3.68 17.51
CA ARG A 167 3.88 4.74 18.54
C ARG A 167 3.91 4.14 19.95
N GLU A 168 3.13 3.09 20.19
CA GLU A 168 3.12 2.39 21.48
C GLU A 168 4.45 1.70 21.76
N ILE A 169 5.03 1.04 20.76
CA ILE A 169 6.34 0.39 20.87
C ILE A 169 7.42 1.43 21.19
N ARG A 170 7.44 2.58 20.51
CA ARG A 170 8.36 3.69 20.85
C ARG A 170 8.14 4.22 22.26
N GLY A 171 6.90 4.37 22.71
CA GLY A 171 6.57 4.77 24.07
C GLY A 171 7.11 3.80 25.13
N ILE A 172 7.07 2.50 24.84
CA ILE A 172 7.58 1.45 25.73
C ILE A 172 9.11 1.43 25.75
N PHE A 173 9.78 1.58 24.60
CA PHE A 173 11.25 1.65 24.55
C PHE A 173 11.82 2.88 25.27
N VAL A 174 11.13 4.03 25.17
CA VAL A 174 11.48 5.26 25.92
C VAL A 174 11.28 5.05 27.42
N ALA A 175 10.17 4.41 27.84
CA ALA A 175 9.92 4.13 29.26
C ALA A 175 10.96 3.17 29.87
N LEU A 176 11.49 2.23 29.07
CA LEU A 176 12.48 1.25 29.50
C LEU A 176 13.95 1.75 29.46
N HIS A 177 14.20 3.03 29.13
CA HIS A 177 15.56 3.61 29.00
C HIS A 177 16.45 2.90 27.97
N ILE A 178 15.87 2.19 26.99
CA ILE A 178 16.61 1.55 25.91
C ILE A 178 16.81 2.59 24.79
N ASN A 179 17.74 3.52 24.99
CA ASN A 179 17.92 4.70 24.12
C ASN A 179 18.85 4.48 22.90
N ASN A 180 19.37 3.28 22.66
CA ASN A 180 20.49 3.08 21.72
C ASN A 180 20.16 2.37 20.40
N TRP A 181 18.90 2.19 20.02
CA TRP A 181 18.55 1.43 18.80
C TRP A 181 17.97 2.26 17.65
N PHE A 182 17.72 3.56 17.86
CA PHE A 182 17.24 4.46 16.80
C PHE A 182 18.11 5.72 16.73
N SER A 183 19.38 5.57 16.34
CA SER A 183 20.24 6.71 15.99
C SER A 183 20.23 7.04 14.50
N GLU A 184 19.39 6.38 13.69
CA GLU A 184 19.17 6.77 12.30
C GLU A 184 17.74 7.29 12.09
N PRO A 185 17.58 8.49 11.51
CA PRO A 185 16.27 9.01 11.19
C PRO A 185 15.66 8.16 10.08
N ILE A 186 14.46 7.64 10.34
CA ILE A 186 13.57 7.13 9.30
C ILE A 186 13.25 8.34 8.41
N LEU A 187 13.83 8.37 7.21
CA LEU A 187 13.51 9.36 6.19
C LEU A 187 12.05 9.17 5.79
N ILE A 188 11.27 10.24 6.04
CA ILE A 188 9.85 10.40 5.69
C ILE A 188 9.70 10.47 4.16
#